data_AF-A0AAV4U9L0-F1
#
_entry.id   AF-A0AAV4U9L0-F1
#
_cell.length_a   1.000
_cell.length_b   1.000
_cell.length_c   1.000
_cell.angle_alpha   90.00
_cell.angle_beta   90.00
_cell.angle_gamma   90.00
#
_symmetry.space_group_name_H-M   'P 1'
#
loop_
_entity.id
_entity.type
_entity.pdbx_description
1 polymer ?
#
loop_
_entity_poly.entity_id
_entity_poly.type
_entity_poly.pdbx_seq_one_letter_code
_entity_poly.pdbx_strand_id
1 'polypeptide(L)'
;MNMLAFFTSLRIKKKKSEESIENILSQLNVPLSFISKWYLRFTLPNCRRGVRAREFTKSITTKAFDYWRRGYRHLGKLMVSEGRIPDEGLVFFLTLDEIHDLLNTRSLVSYQEQIVVEGYIQLLTNINFQKL
;
A
#
# COMPACT_ATOMS: atom_id res chain seq x y z
N MET A 1 15.32 4.12 12.16
CA MET A 1 14.53 5.36 12.31
C MET A 1 13.25 4.99 13.05
N ASN A 2 13.11 5.42 14.31
CA ASN A 2 12.06 4.92 15.21
C ASN A 2 10.66 5.40 14.75
N MET A 3 9.64 4.53 14.79
CA MET A 3 8.29 4.86 14.30
C MET A 3 7.72 6.10 15.01
N LEU A 4 8.01 6.23 16.30
CA LEU A 4 7.69 7.40 17.10
C LEU A 4 8.36 8.68 16.56
N ALA A 5 9.63 8.62 16.17
CA ALA A 5 10.34 9.77 15.59
C ALA A 5 9.76 10.22 14.24
N PHE A 6 9.24 9.27 13.44
CA PHE A 6 8.53 9.57 12.20
C PHE A 6 7.23 10.34 12.49
N PHE A 7 6.41 9.88 13.44
CA PHE A 7 5.20 10.58 13.85
C PHE A 7 5.47 11.96 14.46
N THR A 8 6.55 12.12 15.23
CA THR A 8 6.96 13.43 15.78
C THR A 8 7.37 14.40 14.67
N SER A 9 8.09 13.93 13.65
CA SER A 9 8.47 14.75 12.48
C SER A 9 7.25 15.21 11.65
N LEU A 10 6.21 14.37 11.55
CA LEU A 10 4.95 14.72 10.91
C LEU A 10 4.20 15.81 11.71
N ARG A 11 4.31 15.79 13.05
CA ARG A 11 3.70 16.80 13.94
C ARG A 11 4.36 18.16 13.80
N ILE A 12 5.69 18.20 13.70
CA ILE A 12 6.47 19.45 13.57
C ILE A 12 6.20 20.13 12.21
N LYS A 13 5.98 19.36 11.14
CA LYS A 13 5.70 19.91 9.79
C LYS A 13 4.31 20.58 9.66
N LYS A 14 3.39 20.35 10.60
CA LYS A 14 2.01 20.87 10.57
C LYS A 14 1.92 22.37 10.91
N LYS A 15 2.94 22.96 11.55
CA LYS A 15 2.88 24.34 12.08
C LYS A 15 3.13 25.46 11.05
N LYS A 16 3.49 25.14 9.79
CA LYS A 16 3.87 26.13 8.75
C LYS A 16 2.74 26.54 7.78
N SER A 17 1.50 26.04 7.95
CA SER A 17 0.47 26.21 6.91
C SER A 17 -0.36 27.49 6.97
N GLU A 18 -0.49 28.11 8.13
CA GLU A 18 -1.42 29.26 8.32
C GLU A 18 -0.86 30.57 7.76
N GLU A 19 0.45 30.80 7.85
CA GLU A 19 1.13 31.97 7.29
C GLU A 19 1.16 32.02 5.75
N SER A 20 0.79 30.93 5.06
CA SER A 20 1.01 30.79 3.62
C SER A 20 -0.22 31.07 2.76
N ILE A 21 -1.44 30.81 3.23
CA ILE A 21 -2.63 30.86 2.37
C ILE A 21 -3.00 32.31 2.07
N GLU A 22 -3.00 33.19 3.07
CA GLU A 22 -3.35 34.60 2.86
C GLU A 22 -2.32 35.32 1.98
N ASN A 23 -1.04 35.01 2.17
CA ASN A 23 0.04 35.53 1.34
C ASN A 23 -0.01 35.03 -0.11
N ILE A 24 -0.41 33.77 -0.35
CA ILE A 24 -0.63 33.26 -1.71
C ILE A 24 -1.85 33.92 -2.36
N LEU A 25 -2.90 34.19 -1.58
CA LEU A 25 -4.12 34.84 -2.06
C LEU A 25 -3.92 36.33 -2.34
N SER A 26 -3.05 37.02 -1.59
CA SER A 26 -2.73 38.44 -1.83
C SER A 26 -1.76 38.64 -3.01
N GLN A 27 -0.94 37.65 -3.32
CA GLN A 27 -0.08 37.63 -4.52
C GLN A 27 -0.85 37.33 -5.82
N LEU A 28 -2.13 36.96 -5.72
CA LEU A 28 -2.95 36.62 -6.89
C LEU A 28 -3.50 37.90 -7.53
N ASN A 29 -3.03 38.21 -8.74
CA ASN A 29 -3.37 39.43 -9.48
C ASN A 29 -4.72 39.32 -10.24
N VAL A 30 -5.76 38.82 -9.55
CA VAL A 30 -7.10 38.57 -10.13
C VAL A 30 -8.15 39.24 -9.25
N PRO A 31 -9.14 39.98 -9.81
CA PRO A 31 -10.23 40.52 -9.02
C PRO A 31 -11.14 39.39 -8.54
N LEU A 32 -10.91 38.92 -7.32
CA LEU A 32 -11.69 37.85 -6.68
C LEU A 32 -12.93 38.45 -6.01
N SER A 33 -14.12 38.02 -6.43
CA SER A 33 -15.37 38.27 -5.69
C SER A 33 -15.32 37.58 -4.31
N PHE A 34 -15.95 38.17 -3.29
CA PHE A 34 -15.95 37.67 -1.91
C PHE A 34 -16.29 36.17 -1.80
N ILE A 35 -17.25 35.70 -2.60
CA ILE A 35 -17.68 34.30 -2.63
C ILE A 35 -16.57 33.39 -3.15
N SER A 36 -15.90 33.79 -4.25
CA SER A 36 -14.79 33.04 -4.83
C SER A 36 -13.59 32.94 -3.88
N LYS A 37 -13.30 34.02 -3.13
CA LYS A 37 -12.25 34.04 -2.11
C LYS A 37 -12.57 33.10 -0.95
N TRP A 38 -13.85 32.98 -0.57
CA TRP A 38 -14.30 32.06 0.46
C TRP A 38 -14.18 30.59 0.02
N TYR A 39 -14.63 30.25 -1.21
CA TYR A 39 -14.44 28.92 -1.78
C TYR A 39 -12.97 28.54 -1.90
N LEU A 40 -12.10 29.46 -2.33
CA LEU A 40 -10.67 29.19 -2.49
C LEU A 40 -9.99 28.96 -1.13
N ARG A 41 -10.37 29.72 -0.10
CA ARG A 41 -9.92 29.51 1.28
C ARG A 41 -10.28 28.13 1.81
N PHE A 42 -11.41 27.56 1.40
CA PHE A 42 -11.85 26.25 1.88
C PHE A 42 -11.31 25.08 1.03
N THR A 43 -11.34 25.21 -0.30
CA THR A 43 -10.93 24.15 -1.23
C THR A 43 -9.41 23.96 -1.28
N LEU A 44 -8.64 25.04 -1.26
CA LEU A 44 -7.19 25.00 -1.36
C LEU A 44 -6.50 24.18 -0.25
N PRO A 45 -6.83 24.35 1.05
CA PRO A 45 -6.24 23.50 2.10
C PRO A 45 -6.70 22.04 1.99
N ASN A 46 -7.93 21.77 1.56
CA ASN A 46 -8.46 20.42 1.37
C ASN A 46 -7.76 19.69 0.24
N CYS A 47 -7.57 20.33 -0.92
CA CYS A 47 -6.80 19.77 -2.04
C CYS A 47 -5.36 19.46 -1.62
N ARG A 48 -4.69 20.40 -0.94
CA ARG A 48 -3.31 20.19 -0.44
C ARG A 48 -3.24 19.06 0.57
N ARG A 49 -4.27 18.90 1.41
CA ARG A 49 -4.37 17.81 2.37
C ARG A 49 -4.62 16.46 1.69
N GLY A 50 -5.48 16.42 0.67
CA GLY A 50 -5.75 15.24 -0.14
C GLY A 50 -4.52 14.73 -0.88
N VAL A 51 -3.78 15.62 -1.56
CA VAL A 51 -2.52 15.24 -2.23
C VAL A 51 -1.49 14.73 -1.21
N ARG A 52 -1.34 15.40 -0.07
CA ARG A 52 -0.44 14.91 1.00
C ARG A 52 -0.86 13.53 1.52
N ALA A 53 -2.15 13.30 1.72
CA ALA A 53 -2.68 12.02 2.16
C ALA A 53 -2.40 10.92 1.12
N ARG A 54 -2.62 11.20 -0.18
CA ARG A 54 -2.35 10.25 -1.26
C ARG A 54 -0.88 9.84 -1.32
N GLU A 55 0.03 10.81 -1.33
CA GLU A 55 1.46 10.53 -1.39
C GLU A 55 1.94 9.79 -0.13
N PHE A 56 1.38 10.13 1.02
CA PHE A 56 1.66 9.44 2.27
C PHE A 56 1.18 7.98 2.23
N THR A 57 -0.06 7.73 1.83
CA THR A 57 -0.61 6.38 1.69
C THR A 57 0.23 5.55 0.73
N LYS A 58 0.58 6.08 -0.45
CA LYS A 58 1.47 5.40 -1.41
C LYS A 58 2.79 4.96 -0.77
N SER A 59 3.40 5.85 0.02
CA SER A 59 4.67 5.56 0.70
C SER A 59 4.53 4.52 1.81
N ILE A 60 3.43 4.53 2.57
CA ILE A 60 3.15 3.56 3.63
C ILE A 60 2.86 2.20 3.04
N THR A 61 1.97 2.12 2.05
CA THR A 61 1.58 0.87 1.40
C THR A 61 2.82 0.16 0.84
N THR A 62 3.69 0.89 0.15
CA THR A 62 4.96 0.33 -0.37
C THR A 62 5.84 -0.24 0.74
N LYS A 63 6.00 0.49 1.86
CA LYS A 63 6.78 0.02 3.01
C LYS A 63 6.14 -1.20 3.67
N ALA A 64 4.82 -1.19 3.84
CA ALA A 64 4.08 -2.31 4.40
C ALA A 64 4.33 -3.56 3.55
N PHE A 65 4.15 -3.49 2.23
CA PHE A 65 4.42 -4.60 1.32
C PHE A 65 5.87 -5.08 1.35
N ASP A 66 6.85 -4.19 1.53
CA ASP A 66 8.25 -4.60 1.73
C ASP A 66 8.43 -5.44 3.00
N TYR A 67 7.82 -5.03 4.12
CA TYR A 67 7.83 -5.83 5.36
C TYR A 67 7.11 -7.18 5.19
N TRP A 68 5.94 -7.19 4.56
CA TRP A 68 5.22 -8.42 4.24
C TRP A 68 6.07 -9.36 3.37
N ARG A 69 6.71 -8.84 2.32
CA ARG A 69 7.57 -9.64 1.43
C ARG A 69 8.77 -10.23 2.17
N ARG A 70 9.38 -9.48 3.10
CA ARG A 70 10.47 -9.99 3.95
C ARG A 70 9.97 -11.08 4.89
N GLY A 71 8.79 -10.92 5.48
CA GLY A 71 8.14 -11.93 6.32
C GLY A 71 7.89 -13.24 5.57
N TYR A 72 7.26 -13.17 4.39
CA TYR A 72 6.99 -14.37 3.58
C TYR A 72 8.26 -15.06 3.06
N ARG A 73 9.31 -14.31 2.71
CA ARG A 73 10.61 -14.92 2.38
C ARG A 73 11.20 -15.67 3.55
N HIS A 74 11.09 -15.10 4.75
CA HIS A 74 11.57 -15.78 5.96
C HIS A 74 10.74 -17.03 6.27
N LEU A 75 9.41 -16.93 6.12
CA LEU A 75 8.50 -18.07 6.26
C LEU A 75 8.84 -19.20 5.27
N GLY A 76 9.07 -18.87 3.99
CA GLY A 76 9.47 -19.86 2.98
C GLY A 76 10.77 -20.56 3.31
N LYS A 77 11.78 -19.84 3.80
CA LYS A 77 13.03 -20.46 4.29
C LYS A 77 12.79 -21.46 5.40
N LEU A 78 11.93 -21.12 6.36
CA LEU A 78 11.58 -22.02 7.46
C LEU A 78 10.84 -23.25 6.94
N MET A 79 9.86 -23.06 6.06
CA MET A 79 9.09 -24.16 5.46
C MET A 79 9.95 -25.10 4.60
N VAL A 80 10.95 -24.58 3.88
CA VAL A 80 11.96 -25.41 3.18
C VAL A 80 12.81 -26.18 4.18
N SER A 81 13.29 -25.53 5.25
CA SER A 81 14.12 -26.19 6.27
C SER A 81 13.38 -27.31 7.01
N GLU A 82 12.06 -27.18 7.16
CA GLU A 82 11.19 -28.20 7.75
C GLU A 82 10.81 -29.31 6.74
N GLY A 83 11.23 -29.19 5.47
CA GLY A 83 10.90 -30.12 4.39
C GLY A 83 9.44 -30.05 3.91
N ARG A 84 8.75 -28.94 4.21
CA ARG A 84 7.33 -28.73 3.86
C ARG A 84 7.10 -28.16 2.49
N ILE A 85 8.08 -27.50 1.88
CA ILE A 85 8.02 -27.02 0.50
C ILE A 85 9.39 -27.22 -0.16
N PRO A 86 9.44 -27.49 -1.47
CA PRO A 86 10.70 -27.73 -2.17
C PRO A 86 11.52 -26.45 -2.41
N ASP A 87 10.87 -25.30 -2.54
CA ASP A 87 11.52 -24.00 -2.80
C ASP A 87 10.89 -22.86 -1.98
N GLU A 88 11.71 -21.89 -1.59
CA GLU A 88 11.31 -20.73 -0.78
C GLU A 88 10.33 -19.83 -1.54
N GLY A 89 10.50 -19.73 -2.87
CA GLY A 89 9.69 -18.89 -3.74
C GLY A 89 8.25 -19.36 -3.87
N LEU A 90 7.97 -20.62 -3.55
CA LEU A 90 6.66 -21.23 -3.69
C LEU A 90 5.62 -20.59 -2.76
N VAL A 91 6.05 -20.02 -1.64
CA VAL A 91 5.16 -19.35 -0.66
C VAL A 91 4.36 -18.21 -1.28
N PHE A 92 4.84 -17.56 -2.34
CA PHE A 92 4.12 -16.47 -2.99
C PHE A 92 2.98 -16.93 -3.91
N PHE A 93 2.91 -18.23 -4.20
CA PHE A 93 1.83 -18.84 -5.02
C PHE A 93 0.76 -19.51 -4.17
N LEU A 94 0.98 -19.60 -2.85
CA LEU A 94 0.03 -20.17 -1.91
C LEU A 94 -0.88 -19.07 -1.35
N THR A 95 -2.15 -19.42 -1.16
CA THR A 95 -3.10 -18.61 -0.42
C THR A 95 -2.81 -18.68 1.09
N LEU A 96 -3.35 -17.71 1.86
CA LEU A 96 -3.17 -17.70 3.31
C LEU A 96 -3.72 -18.95 3.99
N ASP A 97 -4.86 -19.46 3.50
CA ASP A 97 -5.52 -20.65 4.02
C ASP A 97 -4.68 -21.90 3.71
N GLU A 98 -4.13 -22.01 2.50
CA GLU A 98 -3.21 -23.11 2.14
C GLU A 98 -1.91 -23.08 2.95
N ILE A 99 -1.35 -21.89 3.21
CA ILE A 99 -0.19 -21.74 4.09
C ILE A 99 -0.54 -22.22 5.50
N HIS A 100 -1.70 -21.82 6.02
CA HIS A 100 -2.17 -22.26 7.33
C HIS A 100 -2.33 -23.78 7.40
N ASP A 101 -2.95 -24.39 6.39
CA ASP A 101 -3.15 -25.83 6.32
C ASP A 101 -1.84 -26.59 6.15
N LEU A 102 -0.87 -26.06 5.40
CA LEU A 102 0.49 -26.60 5.26
C LEU A 102 1.31 -26.48 6.56
N LEU A 103 1.05 -25.47 7.38
CA LEU A 103 1.68 -25.34 8.69
C LEU A 103 1.09 -26.33 9.69
N ASN A 104 -0.20 -26.66 9.56
CA ASN A 104 -0.88 -27.64 10.41
C ASN A 104 -0.67 -29.10 9.95
N THR A 105 -0.49 -29.33 8.65
CA THR A 105 -0.40 -30.66 8.05
C THR A 105 1.02 -30.91 7.53
N ARG A 106 1.63 -32.04 7.92
CA ARG A 106 3.03 -32.38 7.56
C ARG A 106 3.20 -32.94 6.14
N SER A 107 2.13 -33.11 5.36
CA SER A 107 2.18 -33.79 4.05
C SER A 107 1.90 -32.84 2.89
N LEU A 108 2.92 -32.65 2.05
CA LEU A 108 2.79 -32.23 0.66
C LEU A 108 2.21 -33.39 -0.17
N VAL A 109 1.41 -33.10 -1.21
CA VAL A 109 1.51 -33.74 -2.55
C VAL A 109 0.35 -33.38 -3.49
N SER A 110 -0.84 -32.96 -3.03
CA SER A 110 -2.02 -32.90 -3.93
C SER A 110 -2.32 -31.54 -4.60
N TYR A 111 -1.87 -30.42 -4.04
CA TYR A 111 -2.40 -29.09 -4.42
C TYR A 111 -1.62 -28.38 -5.54
N GLN A 112 -0.37 -28.79 -5.77
CA GLN A 112 0.55 -28.06 -6.66
C GLN A 112 0.12 -28.13 -8.14
N GLU A 113 -0.57 -29.20 -8.53
CA GLU A 113 -1.09 -29.38 -9.89
C GLU A 113 -2.41 -28.61 -10.09
N GLN A 114 -3.20 -28.44 -9.02
CA GLN A 114 -4.49 -27.74 -9.06
C GLN A 114 -4.32 -26.20 -9.03
N ILE A 115 -3.34 -25.71 -8.26
CA ILE A 115 -3.05 -24.27 -8.08
C ILE A 115 -2.52 -23.62 -9.38
N VAL A 116 -1.70 -24.32 -10.16
CA VAL A 116 -1.20 -23.78 -11.43
C VAL A 116 -2.35 -23.60 -12.42
N VAL A 117 -3.30 -24.52 -12.47
CA VAL A 117 -4.40 -24.44 -13.45
C VAL A 117 -5.41 -23.35 -13.06
N GLU A 118 -5.78 -23.25 -11.78
CA GLU A 118 -6.69 -22.21 -11.26
C GLU A 118 -6.10 -20.79 -11.37
N GLY A 119 -4.81 -20.62 -11.03
CA GLY A 119 -4.13 -19.33 -11.11
C GLY A 119 -4.04 -18.79 -12.55
N TYR A 120 -3.78 -19.64 -13.53
CA TYR A 120 -3.77 -19.24 -14.95
C TYR A 120 -5.18 -18.87 -15.45
N ILE A 121 -6.22 -19.58 -15.02
CA ILE A 121 -7.61 -19.28 -15.40
C ILE A 121 -8.03 -17.91 -14.85
N GLN A 122 -7.72 -17.61 -13.59
CA GLN A 122 -8.06 -16.32 -12.97
C GLN A 122 -7.31 -15.14 -13.61
N LEU A 123 -6.04 -15.33 -13.99
CA LEU A 123 -5.27 -14.32 -14.73
C LEU A 123 -5.86 -14.05 -16.12
N LEU A 124 -6.28 -15.10 -16.85
CA LEU A 124 -6.91 -14.95 -18.16
C LEU A 124 -8.28 -14.24 -18.08
N THR A 125 -9.06 -14.49 -17.02
CA THR A 125 -10.32 -13.77 -16.81
C THR A 125 -10.12 -12.29 -16.49
N ASN A 126 -9.10 -11.95 -15.71
CA ASN A 126 -8.83 -10.56 -15.32
C ASN A 126 -8.25 -9.72 -16.48
N ILE A 127 -7.44 -10.32 -17.35
CA ILE A 127 -6.88 -9.64 -18.53
C ILE A 127 -7.97 -9.34 -19.57
N ASN A 128 -8.95 -10.23 -19.76
CA ASN A 128 -10.07 -9.99 -20.68
C ASN A 128 -11.04 -8.90 -20.17
N PHE A 129 -11.18 -8.71 -18.86
CA PHE A 129 -12.05 -7.69 -18.29
C PHE A 129 -11.49 -6.26 -18.38
N GLN A 130 -10.17 -6.09 -18.57
CA GLN A 130 -9.53 -4.77 -18.75
C GLN A 130 -9.50 -4.31 -20.22
N LYS A 131 -9.97 -5.14 -21.17
CA LYS A 131 -10.02 -4.84 -22.61
C LYS A 131 -11.44 -4.60 -23.15
N LEU A 132 -12.46 -4.61 -22.29
CA LEU A 132 -13.84 -4.20 -22.56
C LEU A 132 -14.10 -2.81 -21.94
#